data_AF-A0A960RKY8-F1
#
_entry.id   AF-A0A960RKY8-F1
#
_cell.length_a   1.000
_cell.length_b   1.000
_cell.length_c   1.000
_cell.angle_alpha   90.00
_cell.angle_beta   90.00
_cell.angle_gamma   90.00
#
_symmetry.space_group_name_H-M   'P 1'
#
loop_
_entity.id
_entity.type
_entity.pdbx_description
1 polymer ?
#
loop_
_entity_poly.entity_id
_entity_poly.type
_entity_poly.pdbx_seq_one_letter_code
_entity_poly.pdbx_strand_id
1 'polypeptide(L)'
;MLSFGSESKSVAAPATLAPTMSWRDFSASAAINAPLLEKLSPAEQAVALQLAQGLSNAEIARVLGKSKFTVKSQVSSILIKLGVASRTKLIVLLR
;
A
#
# COMPACT_ATOMS: atom_id res chain seq x y z
N MET A 1 59.77 12.28 -4.47
CA MET A 1 58.42 11.92 -4.95
C MET A 1 57.74 11.23 -3.77
N LEU A 2 57.05 11.95 -2.86
CA LEU A 2 55.60 12.27 -2.89
C LEU A 2 54.79 10.98 -3.14
N SER A 3 53.87 10.44 -2.32
CA SER A 3 52.96 10.93 -1.26
C SER A 3 52.50 9.68 -0.47
N PHE A 4 52.41 9.62 0.87
CA PHE A 4 51.36 10.13 1.77
C PHE A 4 49.91 9.65 1.51
N GLY A 5 49.25 9.18 2.59
CA GLY A 5 47.80 9.24 2.81
C GLY A 5 47.12 7.86 2.85
N SER A 6 46.82 7.25 4.01
CA SER A 6 45.82 7.60 5.04
C SER A 6 44.36 7.43 4.56
N GLU A 7 43.73 6.43 5.18
CA GLU A 7 42.38 6.42 5.77
C GLU A 7 41.10 6.74 4.97
N SER A 8 40.16 5.78 5.16
CA SER A 8 38.78 6.00 5.60
C SER A 8 37.76 6.63 4.65
N LYS A 9 36.78 5.83 4.22
CA LYS A 9 35.36 6.22 4.30
C LYS A 9 34.37 5.05 4.12
N SER A 10 33.38 5.06 5.03
CA SER A 10 31.94 4.82 4.79
C SER A 10 31.39 3.40 4.58
N VAL A 11 30.80 2.87 5.65
CA VAL A 11 29.33 2.68 5.82
C VAL A 11 28.51 2.19 4.61
N ALA A 12 27.95 0.98 4.80
CA ALA A 12 26.62 0.48 4.43
C ALA A 12 26.07 0.64 2.99
N ALA A 13 25.93 -0.50 2.30
CA ALA A 13 24.66 -1.06 1.80
C ALA A 13 24.93 -2.36 1.04
N PRO A 14 24.07 -3.39 1.17
CA PRO A 14 23.77 -4.23 0.03
C PRO A 14 22.40 -3.81 -0.51
N ALA A 15 22.42 -2.89 -1.47
CA ALA A 15 21.32 -2.72 -2.40
C ALA A 15 21.37 -3.91 -3.38
N THR A 16 20.63 -4.98 -3.09
CA THR A 16 20.36 -6.06 -4.05
C THR A 16 18.84 -6.20 -4.20
N LEU A 17 18.34 -5.31 -5.05
CA LEU A 17 17.27 -5.46 -6.04
C LEU A 17 16.52 -6.81 -6.06
N ALA A 18 15.25 -6.78 -5.63
CA ALA A 18 14.14 -7.52 -6.24
C ALA A 18 12.78 -6.94 -5.77
N PRO A 19 11.67 -7.05 -6.54
CA PRO A 19 11.53 -7.42 -7.95
C PRO A 19 10.99 -6.28 -8.82
N THR A 20 11.14 -6.44 -10.13
CA THR A 20 10.45 -5.69 -11.20
C THR A 20 8.95 -6.00 -11.23
N MET A 21 8.27 -5.96 -10.09
CA MET A 21 6.86 -6.28 -10.01
C MET A 21 6.09 -5.04 -10.46
N SER A 22 5.62 -5.08 -11.70
CA SER A 22 4.68 -4.10 -12.22
C SER A 22 3.49 -4.07 -11.27
N TRP A 23 3.10 -2.87 -10.85
CA TRP A 23 1.91 -2.65 -10.02
C TRP A 23 0.64 -3.28 -10.64
N ARG A 24 0.65 -3.56 -11.95
CA ARG A 24 -0.42 -4.25 -12.68
C ARG A 24 -0.50 -5.75 -12.35
N ASP A 25 0.62 -6.41 -12.06
CA ASP A 25 0.65 -7.86 -11.81
C ASP A 25 0.06 -8.20 -10.44
N PHE A 26 0.17 -7.31 -9.46
CA PHE A 26 -0.53 -7.43 -8.17
C PHE A 26 -2.06 -7.33 -8.29
N SER A 27 -2.58 -6.75 -9.39
CA SER A 27 -4.01 -6.52 -9.58
C SER A 27 -4.78 -7.73 -10.12
N ALA A 28 -4.08 -8.78 -10.57
CA ALA A 28 -4.70 -9.85 -11.34
C ALA A 28 -5.46 -10.93 -10.53
N SER A 29 -5.36 -10.94 -9.19
CA SER A 29 -5.86 -12.08 -8.37
C SER A 29 -7.07 -11.80 -7.48
N ALA A 30 -7.74 -10.66 -7.60
CA ALA A 30 -8.98 -10.44 -6.88
C ALA A 30 -10.04 -9.98 -7.87
N ALA A 31 -11.12 -10.76 -7.99
CA ALA A 31 -12.35 -10.30 -8.60
C ALA A 31 -12.93 -9.19 -7.71
N ILE A 32 -12.28 -8.01 -7.70
CA ILE A 32 -12.72 -6.91 -6.87
C ILE A 32 -14.01 -6.40 -7.50
N ASN A 33 -15.01 -6.17 -6.66
CA ASN A 33 -16.31 -5.68 -7.11
C ASN A 33 -16.17 -4.25 -7.71
N ALA A 34 -15.92 -4.20 -9.03
CA ALA A 34 -15.69 -2.99 -9.82
C ALA A 34 -16.69 -1.85 -9.56
N PRO A 35 -18.02 -2.09 -9.50
CA PRO A 35 -18.98 -1.01 -9.24
C PRO A 35 -18.89 -0.39 -7.84
N LEU A 36 -18.30 -1.10 -6.85
CA LEU A 36 -18.04 -0.51 -5.53
C LEU A 36 -16.79 0.38 -5.56
N LEU A 37 -15.78 0.01 -6.33
CA LEU A 37 -14.58 0.83 -6.52
C LEU A 37 -14.92 2.14 -7.25
N GLU A 38 -15.82 2.13 -8.24
CA GLU A 38 -16.22 3.34 -8.98
C GLU A 38 -16.87 4.42 -8.09
N LYS A 39 -17.43 4.04 -6.94
CA LYS A 39 -17.99 5.00 -5.95
C LYS A 39 -16.92 5.66 -5.07
N LEU A 40 -15.68 5.18 -5.14
CA LEU A 40 -14.56 5.66 -4.35
C LEU A 40 -13.64 6.55 -5.20
N SER A 41 -12.99 7.52 -4.54
CA SER A 41 -11.92 8.29 -5.19
C SER A 41 -10.72 7.39 -5.52
N PRO A 42 -9.84 7.78 -6.46
CA PRO A 42 -8.65 7.00 -6.80
C PRO A 42 -7.76 6.65 -5.59
N ALA A 43 -7.65 7.57 -4.63
CA ALA A 43 -6.90 7.35 -3.39
C ALA A 43 -7.56 6.34 -2.46
N GLU A 44 -8.89 6.32 -2.42
CA GLU A 44 -9.69 5.37 -1.63
C GLU A 44 -9.72 4.00 -2.29
N GLN A 45 -9.81 3.93 -3.62
CA GLN A 45 -9.68 2.69 -4.39
C GLN A 45 -8.35 2.01 -4.10
N ALA A 46 -7.24 2.75 -4.12
CA ALA A 46 -5.93 2.21 -3.77
C ALA A 46 -5.90 1.61 -2.35
N VAL A 47 -6.55 2.25 -1.37
CA VAL A 47 -6.68 1.69 -0.01
C VAL A 47 -7.59 0.45 0.02
N ALA A 48 -8.74 0.50 -0.66
CA ALA A 48 -9.71 -0.58 -0.72
C ALA A 48 -9.12 -1.86 -1.36
N LEU A 49 -8.33 -1.72 -2.42
CA LEU A 49 -7.62 -2.84 -3.07
C LEU A 49 -6.67 -3.54 -2.10
N GLN A 50 -5.91 -2.78 -1.31
CA GLN A 50 -4.98 -3.34 -0.34
C GLN A 50 -5.73 -3.96 0.86
N LEU A 51 -6.86 -3.37 1.25
CA LEU A 51 -7.75 -3.95 2.27
C LEU A 51 -8.30 -5.31 1.83
N ALA A 52 -8.73 -5.45 0.57
CA ALA A 52 -9.25 -6.69 0.02
C ALA A 52 -8.20 -7.83 0.02
N GLN A 53 -6.92 -7.47 -0.08
CA GLN A 53 -5.79 -8.39 0.09
C GLN A 53 -5.54 -8.78 1.56
N GLY A 54 -6.20 -8.14 2.53
CA GLY A 54 -6.08 -8.43 3.95
C GLY A 54 -5.04 -7.58 4.70
N LEU A 55 -4.36 -6.65 4.02
CA LEU A 55 -3.26 -5.86 4.59
C LEU A 55 -3.72 -4.93 5.72
N SER A 56 -2.99 -4.88 6.82
CA SER A 56 -3.24 -3.97 7.94
C SER A 56 -3.05 -2.49 7.55
N ASN A 57 -3.63 -1.57 8.30
CA ASN A 57 -3.48 -0.13 8.00
C ASN A 57 -2.01 0.34 8.01
N ALA A 58 -1.14 -0.33 8.78
CA ALA A 58 0.30 -0.03 8.81
C ALA A 58 1.02 -0.54 7.56
N GLU A 59 0.65 -1.72 7.06
CA GLU A 59 1.19 -2.26 5.81
C GLU A 59 0.70 -1.45 4.61
N ILE A 60 -0.59 -1.10 4.58
CA ILE A 60 -1.17 -0.22 3.55
C ILE A 60 -0.47 1.14 3.54
N ALA A 61 -0.19 1.70 4.72
CA ALA A 61 0.56 2.95 4.86
C ALA A 61 1.95 2.84 4.23
N ARG A 62 2.66 1.73 4.49
CA ARG A 62 3.97 1.45 3.89
C ARG A 62 3.89 1.28 2.37
N VAL A 63 2.90 0.53 1.87
CA VAL A 63 2.72 0.26 0.44
C VAL A 63 2.36 1.54 -0.34
N LEU A 64 1.51 2.40 0.23
CA LEU A 64 1.06 3.62 -0.42
C LEU A 64 1.93 4.85 -0.12
N GLY A 65 3.00 4.71 0.68
CA GLY A 65 3.83 5.84 1.12
C GLY A 65 3.06 6.89 1.94
N LYS A 66 2.03 6.47 2.70
CA LYS A 66 1.15 7.35 3.48
C LYS A 66 1.35 7.14 4.98
N SER A 67 0.87 8.08 5.80
CA SER A 67 0.83 7.86 7.25
C SER A 67 -0.27 6.86 7.65
N LYS A 68 -0.05 6.10 8.73
CA LYS A 68 -1.07 5.21 9.32
C LYS A 68 -2.36 5.96 9.68
N PHE A 69 -2.25 7.20 10.12
CA PHE A 69 -3.39 8.06 10.43
C PHE A 69 -4.21 8.38 9.17
N THR A 70 -3.54 8.76 8.08
CA THR A 70 -4.17 9.03 6.78
C THR A 70 -4.87 7.78 6.24
N VAL A 71 -4.27 6.61 6.37
CA VAL A 71 -4.93 5.34 5.99
C VAL A 71 -6.16 5.11 6.86
N LYS A 72 -6.06 5.24 8.19
CA LYS A 72 -7.21 5.06 9.09
C LYS A 72 -8.37 5.99 8.72
N SER A 73 -8.09 7.26 8.44
CA SER A 73 -9.10 8.23 7.99
C SER A 73 -9.74 7.81 6.67
N GLN A 74 -8.95 7.42 5.66
CA GLN A 74 -9.48 6.92 4.38
C GLN A 74 -10.33 5.65 4.56
N VAL A 75 -9.92 4.71 5.42
CA VAL A 75 -10.72 3.50 5.72
C VAL A 75 -12.07 3.88 6.33
N SER A 76 -12.11 4.82 7.27
CA SER A 76 -13.38 5.33 7.81
C SER A 76 -14.26 5.95 6.74
N SER A 77 -13.69 6.78 5.86
CA SER A 77 -14.44 7.38 4.74
C SER A 77 -14.99 6.32 3.78
N ILE A 78 -14.21 5.29 3.46
CA ILE A 78 -14.65 4.16 2.62
C ILE A 78 -15.81 3.42 3.26
N LEU A 79 -15.72 3.11 4.56
CA LEU A 79 -16.78 2.43 5.31
C LEU A 79 -18.08 3.24 5.28
N ILE A 80 -18.00 4.55 5.47
CA ILE A 80 -19.17 5.46 5.40
C ILE A 80 -19.74 5.49 3.98
N LYS A 81 -18.90 5.68 2.96
CA LYS A 81 -19.33 5.76 1.56
C LYS A 81 -20.00 4.48 1.05
N LEU A 82 -19.53 3.33 1.51
CA LEU A 82 -20.08 2.03 1.12
C LEU A 82 -21.17 1.54 2.08
N GLY A 83 -21.48 2.29 3.14
CA GLY A 83 -22.51 1.92 4.12
C GLY A 83 -22.17 0.67 4.93
N VAL A 84 -20.89 0.41 5.18
CA VAL A 84 -20.40 -0.80 5.83
C VAL A 84 -19.92 -0.51 7.24
N ALA A 85 -20.42 -1.25 8.22
CA ALA A 85 -20.10 -1.03 9.63
C ALA A 85 -18.73 -1.58 10.07
N SER A 86 -18.10 -2.47 9.29
CA SER A 86 -16.90 -3.19 9.74
C SER A 86 -15.96 -3.55 8.61
N ARG A 87 -14.66 -3.53 8.92
CA ARG A 87 -13.58 -3.91 8.00
C ARG A 87 -13.77 -5.30 7.41
N THR A 88 -14.14 -6.31 8.20
CA THR A 88 -14.36 -7.66 7.70
C THR A 88 -15.47 -7.70 6.66
N LYS A 89 -16.58 -7.02 6.92
CA LYS A 89 -17.70 -6.91 5.99
C LYS A 89 -17.30 -6.15 4.72
N LEU A 90 -16.44 -5.14 4.84
CA LEU A 90 -15.88 -4.41 3.70
C LEU A 90 -14.99 -5.32 2.83
N ILE A 91 -14.14 -6.14 3.45
CA ILE A 91 -13.27 -7.09 2.73
C ILE A 91 -14.12 -8.14 2.00
N VAL A 92 -15.19 -8.64 2.63
CA VAL A 92 -16.11 -9.59 2.01
C VAL A 92 -16.88 -8.95 0.85
N LEU A 93 -17.31 -7.69 0.97
CA LEU A 93 -17.99 -6.96 -0.10
C LEU A 93 -17.10 -6.62 -1.30
N LEU A 94 -15.80 -6.46 -1.05
CA LEU A 94 -14.81 -6.16 -2.08
C LEU A 94 -14.33 -7.41 -2.82
N ARG A 95 -14.61 -8.62 -2.34
CA ARG A 95 -14.35 -9.89 -3.04
C ARG A 95 -15.60 -10.36 -3.78
#